data_AF-A0A7C2DUX2-F1
#
_entry.id   AF-A0A7C2DUX2-F1
#
_cell.length_a   1.000
_cell.length_b   1.000
_cell.length_c   1.000
_cell.angle_alpha   90.00
_cell.angle_beta   90.00
_cell.angle_gamma   90.00
#
_symmetry.space_group_name_H-M   'P 1'
#
loop_
_entity.id
_entity.type
_entity.pdbx_description
1 polymer ?
#
loop_
_entity_poly.entity_id
_entity_poly.type
_entity_poly.pdbx_seq_one_letter_code
_entity_poly.pdbx_strand_id
1 'polypeptide(L)'
;MMTKRLTALLMATALVAVPVFSTTLPGGATAAFAKSDNGGGNGNGNGNGGGNGNGGGNGNGSAAKAEKSSAPGNSGKSAVKVAAAKTKTNNGAIRSELKGLNAVHASPNALAHAAPNSQVGMIATYRDKALATLAAEAAAEGAQESLDLANATLTEKQGALDTLVAGYTGRTSAEIQAEIDGLDPLAPDHDATLATLNAELAAATAFEAEKAALTAEVAAAQAAVDEAAAALAEAEALAEAAAAEEDAALLAAAKGRTLSPEALAYLRSELGLAAE
;
A
#
# COMPACT_ATOMS: atom_id res chain seq x y z
N MET A 1 -8.81 20.47 -2.64
CA MET A 1 -9.75 19.34 -2.53
C MET A 1 -9.74 18.88 -1.09
N MET A 2 -10.88 18.95 -0.41
CA MET A 2 -11.02 18.60 1.01
C MET A 2 -11.00 17.07 1.15
N THR A 3 -9.97 16.53 1.79
CA THR A 3 -9.93 15.16 2.29
C THR A 3 -10.97 15.00 3.39
N LYS A 4 -12.09 14.35 3.06
CA LYS A 4 -13.06 13.91 4.05
C LYS A 4 -12.42 12.77 4.85
N ARG A 5 -12.04 13.08 6.08
CA ARG A 5 -11.68 12.07 7.08
C ARG A 5 -12.92 11.21 7.33
N LEU A 6 -12.89 9.95 6.91
CA LEU A 6 -13.96 9.00 7.16
C LEU A 6 -13.77 8.47 8.59
N THR A 7 -14.67 8.87 9.48
CA THR A 7 -14.72 8.36 10.85
C THR A 7 -15.19 6.91 10.80
N ALA A 8 -14.29 5.97 11.08
CA ALA A 8 -14.62 4.55 11.19
C ALA A 8 -15.59 4.32 12.35
N LEU A 9 -16.78 3.81 12.02
CA LEU A 9 -17.82 3.43 12.97
C LEU A 9 -17.45 2.06 13.56
N LEU A 10 -17.13 2.05 14.85
CA LEU A 10 -16.87 0.87 15.66
C LEU A 10 -18.15 0.02 15.76
N MET A 11 -18.27 -1.05 14.94
CA MET A 11 -19.29 -2.09 15.13
C MET A 11 -18.74 -3.18 16.04
N ALA A 12 -19.35 -3.32 17.21
CA ALA A 12 -19.01 -4.31 18.22
C ALA A 12 -19.31 -5.74 17.72
N THR A 13 -18.26 -6.51 17.44
CA THR A 13 -18.35 -7.95 17.20
C THR A 13 -18.50 -8.69 18.53
N ALA A 14 -19.66 -9.32 18.72
CA ALA A 14 -19.92 -10.20 19.86
C ALA A 14 -19.11 -11.50 19.70
N LEU A 15 -18.10 -11.65 20.56
CA LEU A 15 -17.23 -12.82 20.64
C LEU A 15 -18.02 -14.04 21.15
N VAL A 16 -18.35 -14.99 20.28
CA VAL A 16 -18.82 -16.33 20.69
C VAL A 16 -17.58 -17.22 20.86
N ALA A 17 -17.21 -17.48 22.11
CA ALA A 17 -16.08 -18.33 22.46
C ALA A 17 -16.40 -19.81 22.19
N VAL A 18 -15.72 -20.41 21.20
CA VAL A 18 -15.68 -21.86 21.00
C VAL A 18 -14.34 -22.39 21.55
N PRO A 19 -14.32 -23.40 22.44
CA PRO A 19 -13.08 -23.95 22.97
C PRO A 19 -12.35 -24.77 21.91
N VAL A 20 -11.16 -24.33 21.50
CA VAL A 20 -10.25 -25.09 20.63
C VAL A 20 -9.41 -26.04 21.50
N PHE A 21 -9.62 -27.34 21.33
CA PHE A 21 -8.74 -28.38 21.88
C PHE A 21 -7.41 -28.38 21.11
N SER A 22 -6.34 -27.90 21.74
CA SER A 22 -4.98 -27.97 21.20
C SER A 22 -4.35 -29.34 21.49
N THR A 23 -4.15 -30.16 20.45
CA THR A 23 -3.28 -31.34 20.52
C THR A 23 -1.83 -30.91 20.31
N THR A 24 -1.02 -31.09 21.35
CA THR A 24 0.43 -30.85 21.31
C THR A 24 1.15 -32.10 20.79
N LEU A 25 1.89 -31.97 19.69
CA LEU A 25 2.93 -32.93 19.29
C LEU A 25 4.32 -32.40 19.68
N PRO A 26 5.17 -33.18 20.37
CA PRO A 26 6.53 -32.79 20.70
C PRO A 26 7.53 -33.31 19.65
N GLY A 27 8.36 -32.40 19.12
CA GLY A 27 9.53 -32.70 18.30
C GLY A 27 9.97 -31.43 17.57
N GLY A 28 11.05 -30.73 17.90
CA GLY A 28 12.36 -31.25 18.27
C GLY A 28 13.29 -31.15 17.06
N ALA A 29 13.72 -29.93 16.70
CA ALA A 29 14.85 -29.73 15.80
C ALA A 29 15.55 -28.40 16.13
N THR A 30 16.82 -28.55 16.48
CA THR A 30 17.77 -27.55 16.96
C THR A 30 18.24 -26.59 15.87
N ALA A 31 18.48 -25.34 16.25
CA ALA A 31 19.14 -24.33 15.44
C ALA A 31 20.56 -24.77 15.01
N ALA A 32 20.84 -24.74 13.71
CA ALA A 32 22.18 -24.88 13.18
C ALA A 32 22.71 -23.50 12.75
N PHE A 33 23.57 -22.93 13.59
CA PHE A 33 24.43 -21.80 13.27
C PHE A 33 25.42 -22.20 12.16
N ALA A 34 25.33 -21.56 11.00
CA ALA A 34 26.42 -21.56 10.02
C ALA A 34 27.23 -20.27 10.18
N LYS A 35 28.43 -20.45 10.75
CA LYS A 35 29.51 -19.47 10.80
C LYS A 35 30.14 -19.38 9.41
N SER A 36 30.14 -18.20 8.80
CA SER A 36 30.93 -17.92 7.60
C SER A 36 32.03 -16.92 7.97
N ASP A 37 33.23 -17.45 8.21
CA ASP A 37 34.46 -16.69 8.26
C ASP A 37 35.00 -16.50 6.82
N ASN A 38 35.76 -15.41 6.64
CA ASN A 38 36.66 -15.09 5.51
C ASN A 38 36.06 -14.62 4.17
N GLY A 39 36.04 -13.29 4.04
CA GLY A 39 36.11 -12.58 2.76
C GLY A 39 36.92 -11.29 2.90
N GLY A 40 38.24 -11.41 3.03
CA GLY A 40 39.16 -10.27 3.04
C GLY A 40 39.25 -9.63 1.65
N GLY A 41 38.99 -8.33 1.57
CA GLY A 41 39.19 -7.52 0.38
C GLY A 41 39.76 -6.15 0.74
N ASN A 42 41.09 -6.05 0.79
CA ASN A 42 41.81 -4.79 0.86
C ASN A 42 41.81 -4.13 -0.52
N GLY A 43 41.10 -3.01 -0.66
CA GLY A 43 41.18 -2.12 -1.82
C GLY A 43 41.74 -0.76 -1.44
N ASN A 44 43.07 -0.64 -1.39
CA ASN A 44 43.75 0.65 -1.32
C ASN A 44 43.69 1.33 -2.70
N GLY A 45 42.96 2.44 -2.80
CA GLY A 45 42.92 3.30 -3.97
C GLY A 45 43.21 4.76 -3.60
N ASN A 46 44.49 5.10 -3.43
CA ASN A 46 44.95 6.48 -3.34
C ASN A 46 44.93 7.10 -4.75
N GLY A 47 44.01 8.02 -5.00
CA GLY A 47 43.99 8.87 -6.19
C GLY A 47 44.17 10.34 -5.81
N ASN A 48 45.43 10.80 -5.76
CA ASN A 48 45.75 12.23 -5.71
C ASN A 48 45.57 12.82 -7.12
N GLY A 49 44.57 13.66 -7.29
CA GLY A 49 44.37 14.49 -8.49
C GLY A 49 44.43 15.96 -8.13
N GLY A 50 45.64 16.46 -7.84
CA GLY A 50 45.91 17.89 -7.70
C GLY A 50 45.90 18.57 -9.07
N GLY A 51 45.09 19.61 -9.22
CA GLY A 51 45.05 20.45 -10.41
C GLY A 51 44.82 21.91 -10.00
N ASN A 52 45.91 22.59 -9.64
CA ASN A 52 45.94 24.04 -9.46
C ASN A 52 45.89 24.73 -10.84
N GLY A 53 44.86 25.54 -11.07
CA GLY A 53 44.77 26.45 -12.20
C GLY A 53 44.70 27.91 -11.73
N ASN A 54 45.86 28.47 -11.34
CA ASN A 54 46.03 29.92 -11.22
C ASN A 54 46.46 30.48 -12.58
N GLY A 55 45.56 31.21 -13.25
CA GLY A 55 45.87 32.04 -14.40
C GLY A 55 45.51 33.48 -14.10
N GLY A 56 46.47 34.24 -13.58
CA GLY A 56 46.37 35.69 -13.44
C GLY A 56 46.52 36.38 -14.80
N GLY A 57 45.83 37.51 -14.97
CA GLY A 57 45.93 38.37 -16.13
C GLY A 57 45.21 39.69 -15.90
N ASN A 58 45.87 40.61 -15.20
CA ASN A 58 45.48 42.02 -15.16
C ASN A 58 45.76 42.69 -16.51
N GLY A 59 44.83 43.53 -16.96
CA GLY A 59 45.01 44.40 -18.12
C GLY A 59 44.09 45.62 -18.02
N ASN A 60 44.49 46.59 -17.20
CA ASN A 60 43.93 47.95 -17.18
C ASN A 60 44.47 48.70 -18.40
N GLY A 61 43.58 49.35 -19.18
CA GLY A 61 43.96 50.23 -20.28
C GLY A 61 42.87 51.27 -20.56
N SER A 62 42.96 52.41 -19.88
CA SER A 62 42.14 53.61 -20.12
C SER A 62 42.84 54.57 -21.09
N ALA A 63 42.02 55.38 -21.79
CA ALA A 63 42.32 56.56 -22.62
C ALA A 63 42.62 56.30 -24.12
N ALA A 64 42.17 57.08 -25.12
CA ALA A 64 41.22 58.18 -25.22
C ALA A 64 40.96 58.49 -26.72
N LYS A 65 39.75 59.04 -27.00
CA LYS A 65 39.35 59.99 -28.08
C LYS A 65 39.72 59.75 -29.56
N ALA A 66 38.68 59.65 -30.40
CA ALA A 66 38.43 60.45 -31.62
C ALA A 66 36.97 60.18 -32.09
N GLU A 67 36.01 61.08 -31.88
CA GLU A 67 35.49 62.10 -32.81
C GLU A 67 34.51 61.58 -33.90
N LYS A 68 33.22 61.93 -33.66
CA LYS A 68 32.13 62.32 -34.59
C LYS A 68 31.81 61.44 -35.82
N SER A 69 30.60 60.86 -35.79
CA SER A 69 29.58 61.10 -36.81
C SER A 69 28.17 60.71 -36.33
N SER A 70 27.36 61.75 -36.15
CA SER A 70 25.93 61.89 -36.49
C SER A 70 25.05 60.64 -36.62
N ALA A 71 24.22 60.36 -35.61
CA ALA A 71 22.89 59.77 -35.81
C ALA A 71 21.94 60.23 -34.69
N PRO A 72 20.74 60.76 -35.00
CA PRO A 72 19.84 61.35 -34.03
C PRO A 72 19.11 60.28 -33.21
N GLY A 73 18.82 60.63 -31.95
CA GLY A 73 18.20 59.75 -30.97
C GLY A 73 16.80 59.27 -31.36
N ASN A 74 16.53 58.00 -31.06
CA ASN A 74 15.19 57.44 -31.10
C ASN A 74 14.70 57.17 -29.66
N SER A 75 14.44 58.25 -28.93
CA SER A 75 13.52 58.23 -27.79
C SER A 75 12.10 58.17 -28.34
N GLY A 76 11.53 56.98 -28.44
CA GLY A 76 10.16 56.80 -28.88
C GLY A 76 9.88 55.40 -29.42
N LYS A 77 9.50 54.48 -28.52
CA LYS A 77 8.54 53.40 -28.81
C LYS A 77 8.00 52.84 -27.49
N SER A 78 7.25 53.69 -26.80
CA SER A 78 6.06 53.21 -26.09
C SER A 78 5.04 52.76 -27.14
N ALA A 79 4.35 51.67 -26.84
CA ALA A 79 3.39 50.95 -27.69
C ALA A 79 4.05 50.27 -28.91
N VAL A 80 4.15 48.94 -28.98
CA VAL A 80 3.05 48.00 -28.85
C VAL A 80 3.49 46.84 -27.96
N LYS A 81 3.02 46.86 -26.71
CA LYS A 81 2.95 45.67 -25.88
C LYS A 81 1.84 44.82 -26.50
N VAL A 82 2.16 44.04 -27.54
CA VAL A 82 1.30 42.92 -27.91
C VAL A 82 1.38 42.03 -26.69
N ALA A 83 0.33 42.09 -25.88
CA ALA A 83 0.05 41.11 -24.86
C ALA A 83 -0.22 39.79 -25.58
N ALA A 84 0.84 39.17 -26.11
CA ALA A 84 0.95 37.75 -26.01
C ALA A 84 0.82 37.50 -24.52
N ALA A 85 -0.40 37.11 -24.11
CA ALA A 85 -0.64 36.48 -22.83
C ALA A 85 0.24 35.23 -22.83
N LYS A 86 1.53 35.44 -22.54
CA LYS A 86 2.41 34.41 -22.07
C LYS A 86 1.76 34.05 -20.77
N THR A 87 0.94 32.99 -20.79
CA THR A 87 0.59 32.23 -19.60
C THR A 87 1.90 32.13 -18.83
N LYS A 88 2.06 32.99 -17.82
CA LYS A 88 3.24 32.93 -16.96
C LYS A 88 3.02 31.62 -16.23
N THR A 89 3.55 30.55 -16.79
CA THR A 89 3.75 29.34 -16.04
C THR A 89 4.50 29.80 -14.79
N ASN A 90 3.90 29.57 -13.63
CA ASN A 90 4.40 30.02 -12.33
C ASN A 90 5.74 29.36 -11.97
N ASN A 91 6.40 28.69 -12.93
CA ASN A 91 7.71 28.06 -12.88
C ASN A 91 8.79 28.95 -12.26
N GLY A 92 8.74 30.27 -12.48
CA GLY A 92 9.69 31.20 -11.83
C GLY A 92 9.50 31.26 -10.31
N ALA A 93 8.25 31.30 -9.84
CA ALA A 93 7.91 31.27 -8.43
C ALA A 93 8.19 29.88 -7.82
N ILE A 94 7.82 28.81 -8.51
CA ILE A 94 8.08 27.42 -8.10
C ILE A 94 9.59 27.16 -7.97
N ARG A 95 10.41 27.58 -8.94
CA ARG A 95 11.88 27.43 -8.85
C ARG A 95 12.49 28.23 -7.71
N SER A 96 11.94 29.40 -7.41
CA SER A 96 12.36 30.23 -6.27
C SER A 96 12.02 29.57 -4.93
N GLU A 97 10.91 28.85 -4.87
CA GLU A 97 10.46 28.11 -3.69
C GLU A 97 11.29 26.83 -3.45
N LEU A 98 11.56 26.06 -4.51
CA LEU A 98 12.37 24.84 -4.45
C LEU A 98 13.79 25.12 -3.93
N LYS A 99 14.39 26.26 -4.30
CA LYS A 99 15.78 26.65 -3.95
C LYS A 99 16.76 25.50 -4.21
N GLY A 100 17.25 24.85 -3.15
CA GLY A 100 18.18 23.71 -3.21
C GLY A 100 17.57 22.46 -3.85
N LEU A 101 16.24 22.31 -3.84
CA LEU A 101 15.54 21.19 -4.45
C LEU A 101 15.55 21.24 -5.99
N ASN A 102 15.96 22.35 -6.62
CA ASN A 102 16.23 22.37 -8.06
C ASN A 102 17.37 21.41 -8.46
N ALA A 103 18.12 20.87 -7.50
CA ALA A 103 19.06 19.78 -7.73
C ALA A 103 18.37 18.47 -8.17
N VAL A 104 17.03 18.41 -8.19
CA VAL A 104 16.24 17.30 -8.76
C VAL A 104 16.60 16.99 -10.21
N HIS A 105 17.06 17.98 -10.98
CA HIS A 105 17.51 17.78 -12.36
C HIS A 105 18.91 17.14 -12.47
N ALA A 106 19.48 16.66 -11.36
CA ALA A 106 20.68 15.84 -11.40
C ALA A 106 20.43 14.57 -12.22
N SER A 107 21.46 14.07 -12.91
CA SER A 107 21.31 12.86 -13.71
C SER A 107 20.99 11.64 -12.82
N PRO A 108 20.34 10.59 -13.36
CA PRO A 108 20.11 9.35 -12.62
C PRO A 108 21.39 8.77 -12.00
N ASN A 109 22.52 8.86 -12.71
CA ASN A 109 23.81 8.42 -12.20
C ASN A 109 24.28 9.26 -11.00
N ALA A 110 24.03 10.58 -11.02
CA ALA A 110 24.36 11.46 -9.91
C ALA A 110 23.48 11.18 -8.68
N LEU A 111 22.19 10.91 -8.86
CA LEU A 111 21.29 10.48 -7.77
C LEU A 111 21.75 9.17 -7.14
N ALA A 112 22.19 8.19 -7.95
CA ALA A 112 22.65 6.89 -7.47
C ALA A 112 23.97 6.93 -6.67
N HIS A 113 24.84 7.91 -6.93
CA HIS A 113 26.17 8.00 -6.32
C HIS A 113 26.34 9.21 -5.39
N ALA A 114 25.27 9.98 -5.16
CA ALA A 114 25.34 11.16 -4.32
C ALA A 114 25.62 10.79 -2.86
N ALA A 115 26.46 11.58 -2.19
CA ALA A 115 26.65 11.43 -0.75
C ALA A 115 25.30 11.64 -0.03
N PRO A 116 24.94 10.83 0.99
CA PRO A 116 23.62 10.88 1.63
C PRO A 116 23.22 12.27 2.15
N ASN A 117 24.19 13.01 2.70
CA ASN A 117 23.97 14.36 3.25
C ASN A 117 24.06 15.49 2.21
N SER A 118 24.36 15.17 0.95
CA SER A 118 24.37 16.16 -0.14
C SER A 118 22.94 16.49 -0.55
N GLN A 119 22.73 17.66 -1.17
CA GLN A 119 21.40 18.04 -1.65
C GLN A 119 20.82 17.02 -2.64
N VAL A 120 21.66 16.45 -3.51
CA VAL A 120 21.26 15.42 -4.48
C VAL A 120 20.93 14.10 -3.76
N GLY A 121 21.72 13.72 -2.74
CA GLY A 121 21.49 12.50 -1.95
C GLY A 121 20.23 12.57 -1.08
N MET A 122 19.94 13.74 -0.50
CA MET A 122 18.67 13.94 0.24
C MET A 122 17.46 13.88 -0.69
N ILE A 123 17.58 14.39 -1.93
CA ILE A 123 16.52 14.26 -2.94
C ILE A 123 16.33 12.80 -3.36
N ALA A 124 17.43 12.06 -3.55
CA ALA A 124 17.35 10.62 -3.82
C ALA A 124 16.67 9.86 -2.67
N THR A 125 17.02 10.18 -1.42
CA THR A 125 16.38 9.60 -0.23
C THR A 125 14.89 9.91 -0.19
N TYR A 126 14.48 11.17 -0.44
CA TYR A 126 13.06 11.53 -0.53
C TYR A 126 12.34 10.75 -1.63
N ARG A 127 12.94 10.62 -2.82
CA ARG A 127 12.35 9.84 -3.91
C ARG A 127 12.11 8.39 -3.50
N ASP A 128 13.10 7.76 -2.87
CA ASP A 128 13.01 6.36 -2.47
C ASP A 128 11.94 6.16 -1.39
N LYS A 129 11.78 7.12 -0.47
CA LYS A 129 10.69 7.11 0.52
C LYS A 129 9.32 7.34 -0.10
N ALA A 130 9.19 8.26 -1.05
CA ALA A 130 7.95 8.46 -1.78
C ALA A 130 7.53 7.22 -2.59
N LEU A 131 8.49 6.49 -3.18
CA LEU A 131 8.21 5.20 -3.81
C LEU A 131 7.76 4.15 -2.79
N ALA A 132 8.33 4.15 -1.58
CA ALA A 132 7.89 3.26 -0.51
C ALA A 132 6.46 3.60 -0.04
N THR A 133 6.09 4.89 0.04
CA THR A 133 4.71 5.31 0.32
C THR A 133 3.76 4.79 -0.75
N LEU A 134 4.07 5.01 -2.05
CA LEU A 134 3.24 4.51 -3.15
C LEU A 134 3.07 2.98 -3.11
N ALA A 135 4.14 2.24 -2.82
CA ALA A 135 4.07 0.79 -2.70
C ALA A 135 3.23 0.34 -1.48
N ALA A 136 3.32 1.05 -0.36
CA ALA A 136 2.54 0.75 0.84
C ALA A 136 1.06 1.10 0.67
N GLU A 137 0.74 2.22 0.01
CA GLU A 137 -0.62 2.59 -0.37
C GLU A 137 -1.24 1.54 -1.30
N ALA A 138 -0.51 1.10 -2.33
CA ALA A 138 -0.97 0.02 -3.22
C ALA A 138 -1.17 -1.32 -2.48
N ALA A 139 -0.34 -1.61 -1.48
CA ALA A 139 -0.52 -2.79 -0.63
C ALA A 139 -1.79 -2.68 0.23
N ALA A 140 -2.10 -1.49 0.77
CA ALA A 140 -3.33 -1.25 1.52
C ALA A 140 -4.58 -1.38 0.63
N GLU A 141 -4.53 -0.87 -0.60
CA GLU A 141 -5.59 -1.06 -1.60
C GLU A 141 -5.82 -2.55 -1.91
N GLY A 142 -4.75 -3.31 -2.18
CA GLY A 142 -4.87 -4.75 -2.40
C GLY A 142 -5.37 -5.55 -1.19
N ALA A 143 -5.02 -5.12 0.02
CA ALA A 143 -5.54 -5.71 1.25
C ALA A 143 -7.04 -5.40 1.45
N GLN A 144 -7.49 -4.19 1.10
CA GLN A 144 -8.91 -3.82 1.12
C GLN A 144 -9.72 -4.66 0.12
N GLU A 145 -9.21 -4.85 -1.10
CA GLU A 145 -9.86 -5.72 -2.09
C GLU A 145 -9.98 -7.17 -1.60
N SER A 146 -8.95 -7.66 -0.90
CA SER A 146 -8.95 -8.99 -0.30
C SER A 146 -10.01 -9.12 0.80
N LEU A 147 -10.16 -8.09 1.64
CA LEU A 147 -11.21 -8.02 2.67
C LEU A 147 -12.61 -7.99 2.06
N ASP A 148 -12.81 -7.23 0.99
CA ASP A 148 -14.09 -7.16 0.28
C ASP A 148 -14.47 -8.52 -0.32
N LEU A 149 -13.51 -9.23 -0.92
CA LEU A 149 -13.70 -10.58 -1.44
C LEU A 149 -14.04 -11.61 -0.33
N ALA A 150 -13.34 -11.53 0.80
CA ALA A 150 -13.60 -12.39 1.95
C ALA A 150 -15.03 -12.18 2.49
N ASN A 151 -15.47 -10.93 2.61
CA ASN A 151 -16.83 -10.58 3.04
C ASN A 151 -17.90 -11.07 2.06
N ALA A 152 -17.66 -10.94 0.75
CA ALA A 152 -18.56 -11.46 -0.28
C ALA A 152 -18.71 -12.99 -0.16
N THR A 153 -17.59 -13.69 0.04
CA THR A 153 -17.57 -15.14 0.25
C THR A 153 -18.35 -15.54 1.50
N LEU A 154 -18.12 -14.86 2.64
CA LEU A 154 -18.86 -15.12 3.87
C LEU A 154 -20.37 -14.95 3.67
N THR A 155 -20.78 -13.88 2.98
CA THR A 155 -22.19 -13.61 2.67
C THR A 155 -22.81 -14.72 1.82
N GLU A 156 -22.09 -15.20 0.80
CA GLU A 156 -22.53 -16.32 -0.04
C GLU A 156 -22.74 -17.59 0.79
N LYS A 157 -21.78 -17.94 1.66
CA LYS A 157 -21.85 -19.14 2.51
C LYS A 157 -22.98 -19.06 3.54
N GLN A 158 -23.19 -17.89 4.14
CA GLN A 158 -24.33 -17.64 5.02
C GLN A 158 -25.66 -17.80 4.27
N GLY A 159 -25.79 -17.22 3.08
CA GLY A 159 -26.98 -17.36 2.25
C GLY A 159 -27.27 -18.80 1.82
N ALA A 160 -26.22 -19.58 1.52
CA ALA A 160 -26.35 -21.01 1.22
C ALA A 160 -26.84 -21.81 2.44
N LEU A 161 -26.29 -21.56 3.62
CA LEU A 161 -26.72 -22.20 4.87
C LEU A 161 -28.17 -21.84 5.21
N ASP A 162 -28.55 -20.57 5.09
CA ASP A 162 -29.91 -20.11 5.33
C ASP A 162 -30.90 -20.76 4.36
N THR A 163 -30.53 -20.86 3.07
CA THR A 163 -31.35 -21.53 2.05
C THR A 163 -31.53 -23.01 2.37
N LEU A 164 -30.46 -23.70 2.76
CA LEU A 164 -30.52 -25.11 3.15
C LEU A 164 -31.46 -25.31 4.35
N VAL A 165 -31.29 -24.51 5.40
CA VAL A 165 -32.09 -24.61 6.63
C VAL A 165 -33.56 -24.26 6.37
N ALA A 166 -33.84 -23.22 5.59
CA ALA A 166 -35.21 -22.82 5.26
C ALA A 166 -35.91 -23.81 4.32
N GLY A 167 -35.15 -24.52 3.48
CA GLY A 167 -35.67 -25.53 2.55
C GLY A 167 -36.02 -26.87 3.21
N TYR A 168 -35.56 -27.12 4.44
CA TYR A 168 -35.77 -28.39 5.12
C TYR A 168 -36.96 -28.36 6.08
N THR A 169 -37.94 -29.22 5.82
CA THR A 169 -39.16 -29.36 6.62
C THR A 169 -39.27 -30.73 7.31
N GLY A 170 -38.24 -31.57 7.18
CA GLY A 170 -38.20 -32.91 7.77
C GLY A 170 -37.91 -32.90 9.27
N ARG A 171 -38.00 -34.09 9.87
CA ARG A 171 -37.64 -34.34 11.27
C ARG A 171 -36.14 -34.63 11.39
N THR A 172 -35.57 -34.43 12.58
CA THR A 172 -34.16 -34.75 12.81
C THR A 172 -33.91 -36.25 12.70
N SER A 173 -32.68 -36.63 12.37
CA SER A 173 -32.28 -38.04 12.28
C SER A 173 -32.51 -38.78 13.61
N ALA A 174 -32.30 -38.09 14.73
CA ALA A 174 -32.52 -38.63 16.08
C ALA A 174 -34.00 -38.92 16.39
N GLU A 175 -34.92 -38.03 15.99
CA GLU A 175 -36.37 -38.25 16.17
C GLU A 175 -36.85 -39.44 15.34
N ILE A 176 -36.35 -39.58 14.11
CA ILE A 176 -36.72 -40.68 13.22
C ILE A 176 -36.15 -42.00 13.74
N GLN A 177 -34.89 -42.01 14.21
CA GLN A 177 -34.28 -43.21 14.80
C GLN A 177 -35.03 -43.67 16.04
N ALA A 178 -35.47 -42.74 16.91
CA ALA A 178 -36.26 -43.07 18.08
C ALA A 178 -37.62 -43.71 17.72
N GLU A 179 -38.23 -43.30 16.61
CA GLU A 179 -39.46 -43.94 16.11
C GLU A 179 -39.20 -45.33 15.54
N ILE A 180 -38.09 -45.52 14.81
CA ILE A 180 -37.66 -46.83 14.31
C ILE A 180 -37.42 -47.79 15.48
N ASP A 181 -36.72 -47.34 16.52
CA ASP A 181 -36.42 -48.15 17.71
C ASP A 181 -37.68 -48.52 18.51
N GLY A 182 -38.74 -47.73 18.39
CA GLY A 182 -40.04 -47.93 19.04
C GLY A 182 -41.07 -48.72 18.22
N LEU A 183 -40.73 -49.16 17.01
CA LEU A 183 -41.66 -49.81 16.08
C LEU A 183 -42.06 -51.22 16.59
N ASP A 184 -43.35 -51.53 16.62
CA ASP A 184 -43.83 -52.87 17.01
C ASP A 184 -43.55 -53.89 15.90
N PRO A 185 -42.69 -54.90 16.13
CA PRO A 185 -42.34 -55.90 15.13
C PRO A 185 -43.50 -56.83 14.73
N LEU A 186 -44.60 -56.82 15.48
CA LEU A 186 -45.80 -57.62 15.19
C LEU A 186 -46.89 -56.83 14.46
N ALA A 187 -46.68 -55.52 14.22
CA ALA A 187 -47.62 -54.70 13.49
C ALA A 187 -47.76 -55.20 12.03
N PRO A 188 -49.00 -55.31 11.50
CA PRO A 188 -49.25 -55.85 10.16
C PRO A 188 -48.64 -55.01 9.02
N ASP A 189 -48.30 -53.75 9.29
CA ASP A 189 -47.67 -52.79 8.38
C ASP A 189 -46.21 -52.46 8.74
N HIS A 190 -45.61 -53.20 9.69
CA HIS A 190 -44.24 -52.97 10.20
C HIS A 190 -43.23 -52.71 9.09
N ASP A 191 -43.13 -53.62 8.09
CA ASP A 191 -42.11 -53.52 7.04
C ASP A 191 -42.31 -52.28 6.15
N ALA A 192 -43.56 -51.88 5.91
CA ALA A 192 -43.88 -50.70 5.11
C ALA A 192 -43.53 -49.40 5.87
N THR A 193 -43.86 -49.35 7.16
CA THR A 193 -43.53 -48.21 8.04
C THR A 193 -42.02 -48.10 8.23
N LEU A 194 -41.34 -49.21 8.50
CA LEU A 194 -39.88 -49.26 8.63
C LEU A 194 -39.17 -48.81 7.35
N ALA A 195 -39.64 -49.22 6.17
CA ALA A 195 -39.08 -48.76 4.89
C ALA A 195 -39.24 -47.24 4.71
N THR A 196 -40.39 -46.69 5.11
CA THR A 196 -40.67 -45.24 5.04
C THR A 196 -39.76 -44.46 5.99
N LEU A 197 -39.67 -44.89 7.25
CA LEU A 197 -38.81 -44.24 8.25
C LEU A 197 -37.33 -44.31 7.89
N ASN A 198 -36.85 -45.43 7.32
CA ASN A 198 -35.47 -45.52 6.85
C ASN A 198 -35.18 -44.58 5.68
N ALA A 199 -36.14 -44.36 4.77
CA ALA A 199 -36.00 -43.38 3.71
C ALA A 199 -35.97 -41.95 4.25
N GLU A 200 -36.81 -41.65 5.25
CA GLU A 200 -36.81 -40.36 5.95
C GLU A 200 -35.49 -40.13 6.72
N LEU A 201 -34.98 -41.16 7.41
CA LEU A 201 -33.71 -41.12 8.12
C LEU A 201 -32.54 -40.85 7.17
N ALA A 202 -32.53 -41.49 6.00
CA ALA A 202 -31.51 -41.24 4.97
C ALA A 202 -31.55 -39.77 4.48
N ALA A 203 -32.74 -39.19 4.29
CA ALA A 203 -32.88 -37.79 3.92
C ALA A 203 -32.43 -36.84 5.05
N ALA A 204 -32.80 -37.12 6.30
CA ALA A 204 -32.42 -36.32 7.47
C ALA A 204 -30.91 -36.34 7.72
N THR A 205 -30.28 -37.51 7.64
CA THR A 205 -28.82 -37.65 7.80
C THR A 205 -28.05 -36.93 6.70
N ALA A 206 -28.54 -36.96 5.44
CA ALA A 206 -27.95 -36.20 4.34
C ALA A 206 -28.03 -34.68 4.57
N PHE A 207 -29.21 -34.18 4.99
CA PHE A 207 -29.39 -32.77 5.33
C PHE A 207 -28.48 -32.32 6.48
N GLU A 208 -28.42 -33.09 7.57
CA GLU A 208 -27.59 -32.76 8.74
C GLU A 208 -26.10 -32.75 8.38
N ALA A 209 -25.65 -33.66 7.51
CA ALA A 209 -24.28 -33.68 7.00
C ALA A 209 -23.97 -32.44 6.14
N GLU A 210 -24.87 -32.06 5.23
CA GLU A 210 -24.70 -30.87 4.39
C GLU A 210 -24.72 -29.57 5.24
N LYS A 211 -25.62 -29.50 6.22
CA LYS A 211 -25.69 -28.40 7.17
C LYS A 211 -24.39 -28.27 7.98
N ALA A 212 -23.85 -29.40 8.44
CA ALA A 212 -22.57 -29.42 9.17
C ALA A 212 -21.42 -28.94 8.28
N ALA A 213 -21.38 -29.37 7.01
CA ALA A 213 -20.38 -28.92 6.04
C ALA A 213 -20.48 -27.41 5.77
N LEU A 214 -21.67 -26.89 5.48
CA LEU A 214 -21.87 -25.45 5.26
C LEU A 214 -21.56 -24.62 6.52
N THR A 215 -21.87 -25.14 7.71
CA THR A 215 -21.50 -24.48 8.97
C THR A 215 -19.97 -24.36 9.10
N ALA A 216 -19.23 -25.41 8.73
CA ALA A 216 -17.77 -25.37 8.71
C ALA A 216 -17.23 -24.39 7.64
N GLU A 217 -17.86 -24.33 6.47
CA GLU A 217 -17.50 -23.37 5.42
C GLU A 217 -17.75 -21.91 5.84
N VAL A 218 -18.86 -21.62 6.54
CA VAL A 218 -19.12 -20.29 7.11
C VAL A 218 -18.05 -19.93 8.15
N ALA A 219 -17.67 -20.86 9.02
CA ALA A 219 -16.60 -20.62 9.99
C ALA A 219 -15.24 -20.35 9.33
N ALA A 220 -14.91 -21.09 8.27
CA ALA A 220 -13.69 -20.87 7.49
C ALA A 220 -13.72 -19.51 6.75
N ALA A 221 -14.85 -19.13 6.17
CA ALA A 221 -15.03 -17.82 5.53
C ALA A 221 -14.92 -16.67 6.53
N GLN A 222 -15.44 -16.83 7.76
CA GLN A 222 -15.27 -15.84 8.82
C GLN A 222 -13.80 -15.70 9.23
N ALA A 223 -13.07 -16.81 9.36
CA ALA A 223 -11.64 -16.76 9.65
C ALA A 223 -10.85 -16.03 8.55
N ALA A 224 -11.23 -16.19 7.28
CA ALA A 224 -10.63 -15.47 6.16
C ALA A 224 -10.94 -13.96 6.21
N VAL A 225 -12.13 -13.56 6.66
CA VAL A 225 -12.46 -12.14 6.91
C VAL A 225 -11.56 -11.57 8.01
N ASP A 226 -11.38 -12.30 9.10
CA ASP A 226 -10.55 -11.85 10.22
C ASP A 226 -9.07 -11.71 9.81
N GLU A 227 -8.55 -12.64 9.02
CA GLU A 227 -7.20 -12.59 8.45
C GLU A 227 -7.03 -11.41 7.49
N ALA A 228 -7.97 -11.21 6.55
CA ALA A 228 -7.93 -10.09 5.61
C ALA A 228 -8.04 -8.74 6.32
N ALA A 229 -8.85 -8.64 7.37
CA ALA A 229 -8.97 -7.42 8.17
C ALA A 229 -7.67 -7.10 8.93
N ALA A 230 -6.99 -8.13 9.46
CA ALA A 230 -5.68 -7.96 10.09
C ALA A 230 -4.62 -7.50 9.08
N ALA A 231 -4.61 -8.10 7.87
CA ALA A 231 -3.69 -7.71 6.80
C ALA A 231 -3.91 -6.26 6.33
N LEU A 232 -5.17 -5.82 6.22
CA LEU A 232 -5.50 -4.42 5.92
C LEU A 232 -4.96 -3.47 7.00
N ALA A 233 -5.20 -3.78 8.27
CA ALA A 233 -4.72 -2.95 9.37
C ALA A 233 -3.19 -2.84 9.40
N GLU A 234 -2.47 -3.91 9.09
CA GLU A 234 -1.01 -3.90 8.95
C GLU A 234 -0.56 -3.06 7.75
N ALA A 235 -1.21 -3.21 6.60
CA ALA A 235 -0.89 -2.45 5.39
C ALA A 235 -1.16 -0.94 5.57
N GLU A 236 -2.26 -0.56 6.21
CA GLU A 236 -2.55 0.84 6.54
C GLU A 236 -1.53 1.44 7.51
N ALA A 237 -1.11 0.68 8.53
CA ALA A 237 -0.06 1.11 9.45
C ALA A 237 1.30 1.30 8.74
N LEU A 238 1.63 0.42 7.79
CA LEU A 238 2.82 0.56 6.95
C LEU A 238 2.73 1.78 6.03
N ALA A 239 1.57 2.05 5.44
CA ALA A 239 1.35 3.23 4.60
C ALA A 239 1.50 4.52 5.41
N GLU A 240 0.94 4.58 6.63
CA GLU A 240 1.11 5.72 7.54
C GLU A 240 2.58 5.92 7.94
N ALA A 241 3.29 4.84 8.28
CA ALA A 241 4.72 4.90 8.61
C ALA A 241 5.56 5.37 7.40
N ALA A 242 5.28 4.86 6.20
CA ALA A 242 5.97 5.26 4.98
C ALA A 242 5.74 6.74 4.65
N ALA A 243 4.49 7.23 4.78
CA ALA A 243 4.16 8.63 4.59
C ALA A 243 4.90 9.54 5.59
N ALA A 244 5.00 9.13 6.86
CA ALA A 244 5.75 9.87 7.87
C ALA A 244 7.26 9.93 7.56
N GLU A 245 7.84 8.84 7.04
CA GLU A 245 9.23 8.80 6.60
C GLU A 245 9.47 9.64 5.35
N GLU A 246 8.53 9.64 4.40
CA GLU A 246 8.55 10.51 3.22
C GLU A 246 8.54 11.99 3.63
N ASP A 247 7.63 12.38 4.52
CA ASP A 247 7.53 13.75 5.02
C ASP A 247 8.83 14.18 5.73
N ALA A 248 9.43 13.30 6.54
CA ALA A 248 10.70 13.56 7.18
C ALA A 248 11.84 13.73 6.16
N ALA A 249 11.89 12.88 5.12
CA ALA A 249 12.88 12.98 4.05
C ALA A 249 12.69 14.26 3.22
N LEU A 250 11.45 14.64 2.92
CA LEU A 250 11.12 15.89 2.24
C LEU A 250 11.59 17.09 3.06
N LEU A 251 11.29 17.11 4.36
CA LEU A 251 11.67 18.19 5.26
C LEU A 251 13.20 18.32 5.34
N ALA A 252 13.92 17.20 5.40
CA ALA A 252 15.39 17.19 5.36
C ALA A 252 15.92 17.75 4.03
N ALA A 253 15.41 17.26 2.89
CA ALA A 253 15.79 17.72 1.56
C ALA A 253 15.47 19.21 1.34
N ALA A 254 14.37 19.70 1.90
CA ALA A 254 13.96 21.10 1.85
C ALA A 254 14.69 21.98 2.87
N LYS A 255 15.53 21.41 3.74
CA LYS A 255 16.22 22.08 4.86
C LYS A 255 15.24 22.77 5.81
N GLY A 256 14.20 22.05 6.22
CA GLY A 256 13.18 22.52 7.16
C GLY A 256 12.10 23.41 6.54
N ARG A 257 12.09 23.60 5.22
CA ARG A 257 11.06 24.40 4.54
C ARG A 257 9.86 23.54 4.16
N THR A 258 8.66 24.01 4.44
CA THR A 258 7.43 23.48 3.85
C THR A 258 7.28 24.01 2.43
N LEU A 259 6.99 23.13 1.48
CA LEU A 259 6.71 23.49 0.09
C LEU A 259 5.20 23.68 -0.11
N SER A 260 4.83 24.58 -1.01
CA SER A 260 3.47 24.67 -1.55
C SER A 260 3.08 23.36 -2.23
N PRO A 261 1.79 23.01 -2.27
CA PRO A 261 1.30 21.85 -3.01
C PRO A 261 1.75 21.86 -4.48
N GLU A 262 1.78 23.03 -5.13
CA GLU A 262 2.22 23.17 -6.52
C GLU A 262 3.73 22.90 -6.68
N ALA A 263 4.57 23.36 -5.75
CA ALA A 263 6.00 23.08 -5.78
C ALA A 263 6.32 21.61 -5.46
N LEU A 264 5.56 20.98 -4.55
CA LEU A 264 5.68 19.56 -4.25
C LEU A 264 5.26 18.70 -5.46
N ALA A 265 4.15 19.05 -6.12
CA ALA A 265 3.69 18.38 -7.33
C ALA A 265 4.73 18.48 -8.46
N TYR A 266 5.34 19.67 -8.64
CA TYR A 266 6.44 19.85 -9.59
C TYR A 266 7.65 18.96 -9.24
N LEU A 267 8.06 18.94 -7.97
CA LEU A 267 9.18 18.11 -7.51
C LEU A 267 8.91 16.61 -7.75
N ARG A 268 7.71 16.12 -7.41
CA ARG A 268 7.31 14.73 -7.63
C ARG A 268 7.28 14.38 -9.12
N SER A 269 6.79 15.28 -9.98
CA SER A 269 6.81 15.10 -11.44
C SER A 269 8.24 14.95 -11.98
N GLU A 270 9.18 15.81 -11.56
CA GLU A 270 10.58 15.73 -12.01
C GLU A 270 11.29 14.47 -11.51
N LEU A 271 10.82 13.87 -10.40
CA LEU A 271 11.33 12.62 -9.85
C LEU A 271 10.68 11.36 -10.45
N GLY A 272 9.71 11.50 -11.35
CA GLY A 272 8.94 10.37 -11.89
C GLY A 272 7.99 9.74 -10.88
N LEU A 273 7.51 10.52 -9.91
CA LEU A 273 6.58 10.10 -8.83
C LEU A 273 5.15 10.60 -9.06
N ALA A 274 4.88 11.25 -10.19
CA ALA A 274 3.51 11.67 -10.50
C ALA A 274 2.69 10.43 -10.86
N ALA A 275 1.50 10.30 -10.25
CA ALA A 275 0.51 9.32 -10.68
C ALA A 275 0.18 9.57 -12.17
N GLU A 276 0.31 8.53 -13.01
CA GLU A 276 -0.22 8.53 -14.38
C GLU A 276 -1.76 8.50 -14.37
#